data_AF-A0A699S026-F1
#
_entry.id   AF-A0A699S026-F1
#
_cell.length_a   1.000
_cell.length_b   1.000
_cell.length_c   1.000
_cell.angle_alpha   90.00
_cell.angle_beta   90.00
_cell.angle_gamma   90.00
#
_symmetry.space_group_name_H-M   'P 1'
#
loop_
_entity.id
_entity.type
_entity.pdbx_description
1 polymer ?
#
loop_
_entity_poly.entity_id
_entity_poly.type
_entity_poly.pdbx_seq_one_letter_code
_entity_poly.pdbx_strand_id
1 'polypeptide(L)'
;MIGTLLYLTASRPNLQFAICMCARYQARPTEKHVHAVKRIFQYLRRTVHRGLWYLKDFSVSLTAFADVDHAGCQYTRQSTSGSVQFLGERLISWSSKRKKSSAISSTEAEYISLSGFCAQILWTRSQLSDYRLA
;
A
#
# COMPACT_ATOMS: atom_id res chain seq x y z
N MET A 1 -12.00 10.13 -11.90
CA MET A 1 -12.42 8.88 -11.22
C MET A 1 -11.29 8.21 -10.44
N ILE A 2 -10.12 7.94 -11.02
CA ILE A 2 -9.02 7.30 -10.29
C ILE A 2 -8.38 8.26 -9.27
N GLY A 3 -8.21 9.54 -9.61
CA GLY A 3 -7.70 10.56 -8.68
C GLY A 3 -8.50 10.65 -7.38
N THR A 4 -9.84 10.66 -7.46
CA THR A 4 -10.70 10.67 -6.27
C THR A 4 -10.58 9.39 -5.43
N LEU A 5 -10.36 8.25 -6.08
CA LEU A 5 -10.10 6.98 -5.37
C LEU A 5 -8.72 7.01 -4.67
N LEU A 6 -7.70 7.63 -5.26
CA LEU A 6 -6.39 7.82 -4.64
C LEU A 6 -6.45 8.66 -3.36
N TYR A 7 -7.38 9.61 -3.24
CA TYR A 7 -7.60 10.30 -1.96
C TYR A 7 -8.15 9.36 -0.88
N LEU A 8 -9.06 8.46 -1.26
CA LEU A 8 -9.63 7.49 -0.31
C LEU A 8 -8.61 6.47 0.19
N THR A 9 -7.51 6.24 -0.52
CA THR A 9 -6.50 5.30 -0.04
C THR A 9 -5.82 5.75 1.24
N ALA A 10 -5.91 7.05 1.61
CA ALA A 10 -5.40 7.58 2.88
C ALA A 10 -6.19 7.11 4.12
N SER A 11 -7.44 6.66 3.96
CA SER A 11 -8.26 6.11 5.06
C SER A 11 -8.71 4.67 4.84
N ARG A 12 -8.47 4.12 3.64
CA ARG A 12 -8.91 2.79 3.21
C ARG A 12 -7.75 1.96 2.65
N PRO A 13 -6.87 1.42 3.51
CA PRO A 13 -5.68 0.66 3.08
C PRO A 13 -6.04 -0.56 2.23
N ASN A 14 -7.18 -1.19 2.51
CA ASN A 14 -7.69 -2.36 1.79
C ASN A 14 -7.97 -2.10 0.29
N LEU A 15 -8.07 -0.84 -0.14
CA LEU A 15 -8.29 -0.46 -1.53
C LEU A 15 -7.00 -0.13 -2.28
N GLN A 16 -5.87 0.02 -1.57
CA GLN A 16 -4.61 0.50 -2.12
C GLN A 16 -4.19 -0.29 -3.37
N PHE A 17 -4.15 -1.62 -3.27
CA PHE A 17 -3.73 -2.48 -4.38
C PHE A 17 -4.65 -2.35 -5.59
N ALA A 18 -5.97 -2.47 -5.39
CA ALA A 18 -6.95 -2.41 -6.48
C ALA A 18 -6.92 -1.05 -7.22
N ILE A 19 -6.77 0.05 -6.47
CA ILE A 19 -6.68 1.40 -7.04
C ILE A 19 -5.35 1.58 -7.78
N CYS A 20 -4.23 1.15 -7.20
CA CYS A 20 -2.93 1.16 -7.87
C CYS A 20 -2.94 0.35 -9.17
N MET A 21 -3.63 -0.79 -9.21
CA MET A 21 -3.79 -1.59 -10.43
C MET A 21 -4.60 -0.85 -11.50
N CYS A 22 -5.72 -0.23 -11.13
CA CYS A 22 -6.54 0.54 -12.08
C CYS A 22 -5.80 1.78 -12.61
N ALA A 23 -5.03 2.45 -11.75
CA ALA A 23 -4.25 3.64 -12.10
C ALA A 23 -3.23 3.37 -13.22
N ARG A 24 -2.68 2.15 -13.31
CA ARG A 24 -1.72 1.77 -14.37
C ARG A 24 -2.29 1.91 -15.78
N TYR A 25 -3.60 1.77 -15.93
CA TYR A 25 -4.29 1.80 -17.24
C TYR A 25 -5.06 3.10 -17.46
N GLN A 26 -4.85 4.13 -16.63
CA GLN A 26 -5.58 5.39 -16.70
C GLN A 26 -5.38 6.12 -18.04
N ALA A 27 -4.20 5.99 -18.67
CA ALA A 27 -3.92 6.64 -19.94
C ALA A 27 -4.71 6.05 -21.13
N ARG A 28 -5.02 4.75 -21.07
CA ARG A 28 -5.79 4.05 -22.11
C ARG A 28 -6.67 2.96 -21.50
N PRO A 29 -7.77 3.32 -20.81
CA PRO A 29 -8.62 2.35 -20.14
C PRO A 29 -9.39 1.49 -21.14
N THR A 30 -9.58 0.21 -20.80
CA THR A 30 -10.43 -0.73 -21.53
C THR A 30 -11.72 -0.95 -20.74
N GLU A 31 -12.74 -1.55 -21.36
CA GLU A 31 -14.01 -1.85 -20.67
C GLU A 31 -13.81 -2.68 -19.39
N LYS A 32 -12.85 -3.62 -19.40
CA LYS A 32 -12.48 -4.42 -18.22
C LYS A 32 -12.01 -3.53 -17.06
N HIS A 33 -11.21 -2.51 -17.35
CA HIS A 33 -10.73 -1.56 -16.32
C HIS A 33 -11.87 -0.67 -15.80
N VAL A 34 -12.76 -0.21 -16.67
CA VAL A 34 -13.95 0.56 -16.25
C VAL A 34 -14.86 -0.27 -15.35
N HIS A 35 -15.06 -1.55 -15.67
CA HIS A 35 -15.83 -2.47 -14.83
C HIS A 35 -15.19 -2.70 -13.47
N ALA A 36 -13.86 -2.86 -13.42
CA ALA A 36 -13.13 -2.97 -12.15
C ALA A 36 -13.32 -1.72 -11.28
N VAL A 37 -13.25 -0.52 -11.86
CA VAL A 37 -13.51 0.74 -11.15
C VAL A 37 -14.94 0.80 -10.64
N LYS A 38 -15.94 0.39 -11.43
CA LYS A 38 -17.35 0.29 -10.98
C LYS A 38 -17.50 -0.65 -9.78
N ARG A 39 -16.81 -1.79 -9.77
CA ARG A 39 -16.79 -2.72 -8.62
C ARG A 39 -16.19 -2.07 -7.36
N ILE A 40 -15.12 -1.28 -7.50
CA ILE A 40 -14.54 -0.51 -6.38
C ILE A 40 -15.58 0.45 -5.78
N PHE A 41 -16.30 1.20 -6.63
CA PHE A 41 -17.37 2.08 -6.17
C PHE A 41 -18.53 1.33 -5.50
N GLN A 42 -18.92 0.17 -6.04
CA GLN A 42 -19.96 -0.67 -5.43
C GLN A 42 -19.53 -1.22 -4.07
N TYR A 43 -18.25 -1.61 -3.94
CA TYR A 43 -17.67 -2.03 -2.67
C TYR A 43 -17.66 -0.89 -1.64
N LEU A 44 -17.25 0.31 -2.05
CA LEU A 44 -17.28 1.51 -1.22
C LEU A 44 -18.70 1.80 -0.71
N ARG A 45 -19.70 1.74 -1.58
CA ARG A 45 -21.11 1.95 -1.23
C ARG A 45 -21.62 0.94 -0.20
N ARG A 46 -21.15 -0.31 -0.24
CA ARG A 46 -21.55 -1.37 0.70
C ARG A 46 -20.79 -1.31 2.03
N THR A 47 -19.62 -0.70 2.05
CA THR A 47 -18.72 -0.74 3.21
C THR A 47 -18.49 0.63 3.83
N VAL A 48 -19.41 1.59 3.66
CA VAL A 48 -19.27 2.99 4.10
C VAL A 48 -18.85 3.11 5.58
N HIS A 49 -19.35 2.23 6.44
CA HIS A 49 -19.06 2.18 7.88
C HIS A 49 -17.67 1.61 8.24
N ARG A 50 -16.96 1.00 7.29
CA ARG A 50 -15.60 0.49 7.52
C ARG A 50 -14.60 1.63 7.35
N GLY A 51 -13.64 1.74 8.25
CA GLY A 51 -12.60 2.76 8.21
C GLY A 51 -11.49 2.42 9.19
N LEU A 52 -10.46 3.24 9.22
CA LEU A 52 -9.44 3.16 10.26
C LEU A 52 -9.98 3.72 11.56
N TRP A 53 -9.75 2.99 12.64
CA TRP A 53 -10.07 3.41 14.00
C TRP A 53 -8.79 3.40 14.81
N TYR A 54 -8.52 4.52 15.47
CA TYR A 54 -7.34 4.70 16.32
C TYR A 54 -7.81 4.81 17.76
N LEU A 55 -7.62 3.73 18.52
CA LEU A 55 -7.82 3.77 19.96
C LEU A 55 -6.77 4.68 20.60
N LYS A 56 -7.19 5.42 21.63
CA LYS A 56 -6.28 6.18 22.46
C LYS A 56 -5.50 5.20 23.32
N ASP A 57 -4.31 4.84 22.84
CA ASP A 57 -3.41 3.95 23.55
C ASP A 57 -2.00 4.55 23.64
N PHE A 58 -1.31 4.24 24.73
CA PHE A 58 0.00 4.78 25.10
C PHE A 58 1.16 3.89 24.62
N SER A 59 0.86 2.72 24.05
CA SER A 59 1.90 1.86 23.49
C SER A 59 2.49 2.47 22.21
N VAL A 60 3.78 2.77 22.27
CA VAL A 60 4.58 3.26 21.12
C VAL A 60 5.56 2.16 20.73
N SER A 61 5.04 1.09 20.14
CA SER A 61 5.85 0.03 19.54
C SER A 61 5.74 0.10 18.02
N LEU A 62 6.84 0.37 17.32
CA LEU A 62 6.85 0.39 15.86
C LEU A 62 7.04 -1.04 15.33
N THR A 63 5.99 -1.60 14.72
CA THR A 63 6.02 -2.91 14.05
C THR A 63 5.73 -2.74 12.57
N ALA A 64 6.45 -3.44 11.71
CA ALA A 64 6.39 -3.19 10.28
C ALA A 64 6.51 -4.50 9.51
N PHE A 65 5.64 -4.71 8.52
CA PHE A 65 5.65 -5.89 7.65
C PHE A 65 5.80 -5.46 6.19
N ALA A 66 6.60 -6.20 5.44
CA ALA A 66 6.74 -6.03 4.01
C ALA A 66 6.65 -7.38 3.31
N ASP A 67 6.10 -7.36 2.10
CA ASP A 67 5.94 -8.53 1.25
C ASP A 67 6.16 -8.11 -0.22
N VAL A 68 6.46 -9.07 -1.08
CA VAL A 68 6.60 -8.81 -2.52
C VAL A 68 6.06 -9.97 -3.35
N ASP A 69 5.21 -9.65 -4.32
CA ASP A 69 4.83 -10.64 -5.33
C ASP A 69 5.94 -10.73 -6.39
N HIS A 70 6.74 -11.80 -6.40
CA HIS A 70 7.75 -11.96 -7.45
C HIS A 70 7.06 -12.23 -8.79
N ALA A 71 7.29 -11.35 -9.77
CA ALA A 71 6.74 -11.43 -11.12
C ALA A 71 5.21 -11.61 -11.19
N GLY A 72 4.48 -11.04 -10.21
CA GLY A 72 3.02 -11.19 -10.07
C GLY A 72 2.21 -10.55 -11.19
N CYS A 73 2.78 -9.57 -11.92
CA CYS A 73 2.11 -9.01 -13.09
C CYS A 73 2.30 -9.93 -14.32
N GLN A 74 1.22 -10.58 -14.77
CA GLN A 74 1.26 -11.49 -15.94
C GLN A 74 1.80 -10.83 -17.22
N TYR A 75 1.56 -9.54 -17.42
CA TYR A 75 1.99 -8.82 -18.62
C TYR A 75 3.44 -8.36 -18.57
N THR A 76 3.83 -7.68 -17.49
CA THR A 76 5.17 -7.07 -17.41
C THR A 76 6.19 -7.91 -16.65
N ARG A 77 5.74 -8.98 -15.97
CA ARG A 77 6.54 -9.80 -15.04
C ARG A 77 7.24 -8.96 -13.95
N GLN A 78 6.74 -7.75 -13.71
CA GLN A 78 7.23 -6.86 -12.67
C GLN A 78 6.62 -7.24 -11.34
N SER A 79 7.45 -7.16 -10.30
CA SER A 79 7.04 -7.39 -8.92
C SER A 79 6.28 -6.19 -8.34
N THR A 80 5.36 -6.45 -7.43
CA THR A 80 4.62 -5.48 -6.64
C THR A 80 4.98 -5.70 -5.17
N SER A 81 5.59 -4.70 -4.56
CA SER A 81 5.87 -4.71 -3.11
C SER A 81 4.68 -4.16 -2.35
N GLY A 82 4.27 -4.87 -1.30
CA GLY A 82 3.36 -4.41 -0.27
C GLY A 82 4.13 -4.06 1.01
N SER A 83 3.70 -3.02 1.71
CA SER A 83 4.21 -2.72 3.04
C SER A 83 3.12 -2.15 3.94
N VAL A 84 3.22 -2.45 5.23
CA VAL A 84 2.36 -1.93 6.29
C VAL A 84 3.19 -1.63 7.54
N GLN A 85 2.89 -0.51 8.20
CA GLN A 85 3.57 -0.06 9.41
C GLN A 85 2.53 0.26 10.49
N PHE A 86 2.78 -0.24 11.68
CA PHE A 86 1.94 -0.13 12.85
C PHE A 86 2.67 0.57 14.00
N LEU A 87 1.94 1.39 14.74
CA LEU A 87 2.37 2.01 15.99
C LEU A 87 1.50 1.51 17.14
N GLY A 88 1.98 0.53 17.89
CA GLY A 88 1.14 -0.34 18.70
C GLY A 88 0.23 -1.16 17.76
N GLU A 89 -1.06 -1.15 18.03
CA GLU A 89 -2.06 -1.82 17.17
C GLU A 89 -2.56 -0.92 16.01
N ARG A 90 -2.04 0.30 15.89
CA ARG A 90 -2.56 1.33 14.98
C ARG A 90 -1.82 1.29 13.65
N LEU A 91 -2.52 1.02 12.55
CA LEU A 91 -1.94 1.10 11.21
C LEU A 91 -1.69 2.57 10.81
N ILE A 92 -0.43 2.99 10.70
CA ILE A 92 -0.06 4.39 10.44
C ILE A 92 0.36 4.64 8.99
N SER A 93 0.86 3.63 8.29
CA SER A 93 1.37 3.76 6.92
C SER A 93 1.25 2.44 6.18
N TRP A 94 0.94 2.52 4.89
CA TRP A 94 0.85 1.38 4.00
C TRP A 94 1.22 1.79 2.59
N SER A 95 1.68 0.82 1.80
CA SER A 95 1.91 1.06 0.39
C SER A 95 1.75 -0.21 -0.44
N SER A 96 1.36 -0.02 -1.70
CA SER A 96 1.46 -1.04 -2.73
C SER A 96 2.12 -0.39 -3.94
N LYS A 97 3.32 -0.85 -4.28
CA LYS A 97 4.16 -0.22 -5.30
C LYS A 97 4.65 -1.26 -6.29
N ARG A 98 4.40 -1.00 -7.59
CA ARG A 98 5.05 -1.75 -8.66
C ARG A 98 6.52 -1.36 -8.75
N LYS A 99 7.42 -2.32 -8.80
CA LYS A 99 8.85 -2.07 -9.04
C LYS A 99 9.08 -1.76 -10.53
N LYS A 100 9.96 -0.80 -10.81
CA LYS A 100 10.35 -0.43 -12.18
C LYS A 100 11.28 -1.47 -12.79
N SER A 101 12.19 -2.01 -11.98
CA SER A 101 13.07 -3.12 -12.35
C SER A 101 12.36 -4.46 -12.16
N SER A 102 12.61 -5.38 -13.08
CA SER A 102 12.26 -6.78 -12.93
C SER A 102 13.41 -7.47 -12.21
N ALA A 103 13.14 -8.05 -11.04
CA ALA A 103 14.11 -8.91 -10.36
C ALA A 103 14.21 -10.25 -11.09
N ILE A 104 15.37 -10.87 -11.06
CA ILE A 104 15.65 -12.17 -11.72
C ILE A 104 15.28 -13.33 -10.79
N SER A 105 15.21 -13.09 -9.48
CA SER A 105 14.77 -14.07 -8.47
C SER A 105 13.78 -13.48 -7.44
N SER A 106 13.09 -14.35 -6.71
CA SER A 106 12.23 -13.94 -5.58
C SER A 106 13.04 -13.29 -4.47
N THR A 107 14.18 -13.87 -4.11
CA THR A 107 15.10 -13.35 -3.07
C THR A 107 15.58 -11.93 -3.40
N GLU A 108 15.94 -11.69 -4.67
CA GLU A 108 16.35 -10.35 -5.11
C GLU A 108 15.18 -9.35 -5.03
N ALA A 109 13.97 -9.77 -5.43
CA ALA A 109 12.78 -8.92 -5.32
C ALA A 109 12.48 -8.55 -3.86
N GLU A 110 12.60 -9.52 -2.95
CA GLU A 110 12.43 -9.34 -1.50
C GLU A 110 13.48 -8.38 -0.96
N TYR A 111 14.75 -8.58 -1.31
CA TYR A 111 15.84 -7.72 -0.88
C TYR A 111 15.67 -6.26 -1.32
N ILE A 112 15.31 -6.02 -2.59
CA ILE A 112 15.03 -4.67 -3.12
C ILE A 112 13.80 -4.05 -2.46
N SER A 113 12.78 -4.86 -2.13
CA SER A 113 11.61 -4.37 -1.41
C SER A 113 11.96 -3.97 0.01
N LEU A 114 12.71 -4.83 0.70
CA LEU A 114 13.11 -4.68 2.09
C LEU A 114 14.03 -3.48 2.29
N SER A 115 14.97 -3.21 1.39
CA SER A 115 15.89 -2.07 1.50
C SER A 115 15.14 -0.73 1.53
N GLY A 116 14.20 -0.52 0.61
CA GLY A 116 13.35 0.67 0.58
C GLY A 116 12.40 0.75 1.78
N PHE A 117 11.94 -0.40 2.29
CA PHE A 117 11.11 -0.47 3.47
C PHE A 117 11.88 -0.11 4.75
N CYS A 118 13.11 -0.59 4.91
CA CYS A 118 13.99 -0.24 6.02
C CYS A 118 14.26 1.26 6.08
N ALA A 119 14.53 1.89 4.93
CA ALA A 119 14.68 3.35 4.86
C ALA A 119 13.43 4.09 5.37
N GLN A 120 12.23 3.61 5.01
CA GLN A 120 10.97 4.19 5.49
C GLN A 120 10.79 3.99 7.00
N ILE A 121 11.14 2.83 7.56
CA ILE A 121 11.08 2.57 9.00
C ILE A 121 12.04 3.48 9.76
N LEU A 122 13.28 3.61 9.28
CA LEU A 122 14.28 4.50 9.89
C LEU A 122 13.80 5.95 9.90
N TRP A 123 13.21 6.41 8.80
CA TRP A 123 12.60 7.73 8.72
C TRP A 123 11.46 7.89 9.74
N THR A 124 10.53 6.93 9.83
CA THR A 124 9.44 6.96 10.82
C THR A 124 9.98 6.99 12.25
N ARG A 125 11.04 6.23 12.56
CA ARG A 125 11.69 6.26 13.88
C ARG A 125 12.29 7.62 14.21
N SER A 126 12.99 8.23 13.25
CA SER A 126 13.54 9.58 13.41
C SER A 126 12.44 10.57 13.76
N GLN A 127 11.33 10.55 13.02
CA GLN A 127 10.19 11.43 13.27
C GLN A 127 9.58 11.21 14.67
N LEU A 128 9.41 9.96 15.09
CA LEU A 128 8.89 9.67 16.43
C LEU A 128 9.80 10.21 17.54
N SER A 129 11.12 10.15 17.35
CA SER A 129 12.09 10.74 18.27
C SER A 129 12.03 12.28 18.28
N ASP A 130 11.93 12.90 17.10
CA ASP A 130 11.81 14.37 16.98
C ASP A 130 10.57 14.91 17.71
N TYR A 131 9.44 14.19 17.62
CA TYR A 131 8.20 14.53 18.34
C TYR A 131 8.17 14.05 19.80
N ARG A 132 9.24 13.45 20.32
CA ARG A 132 9.34 12.89 21.69
C ARG A 132 8.25 11.87 22.02
N LEU A 133 7.83 11.10 21.01
CA LEU A 133 6.85 10.03 21.16
C LEU A 133 7.52 8.67 21.42
N ALA A 134 8.80 8.54 21.08
CA ALA A 134 9.64 7.35 21.28
C ALA A 134 10.94 7.70 22.00
#